data_AF-A0A9N8DVB2-F1
#
_entry.id   AF-A0A9N8DVB2-F1
#
_cell.length_a   1.000
_cell.length_b   1.000
_cell.length_c   1.000
_cell.angle_alpha   90.00
_cell.angle_beta   90.00
_cell.angle_gamma   90.00
#
_symmetry.space_group_name_H-M   'P 1'
#
loop_
_entity.id
_entity.type
_entity.pdbx_description
1 polymer ?
#
loop_
_entity_poly.entity_id
_entity_poly.type
_entity_poly.pdbx_seq_one_letter_code
_entity_poly.pdbx_strand_id
1 'polypeptide(L)'
;MTLSNQICIDYNAQAVALVADCEYAEAANMLKAALQNLHAKGERPNLKYIHSTTGTRDVHSVRLMSKEEAHRLSPNNLFQLYPCAFVVDPGRSHEISETTLSMVLLYNLGLATQLAALTTHRQDDSVMRHAIDVYGNVTSLIHQTFSSNRKVAQQGGDLVWLLLAMACNTGHIHSHRLDFCNTRQTLSWLKGLICLPMARLSVPSEDFRLFIENVCTFLEGMNLSLAPAA
;
A
#
# COMPACT_ATOMS: atom_id res chain seq x y z
N MET A 1 -4.70 23.72 11.59
CA MET A 1 -5.25 22.38 11.83
C MET A 1 -6.69 22.34 11.34
N THR A 2 -7.05 21.42 10.44
CA THR A 2 -8.47 21.04 10.35
C THR A 2 -8.65 19.87 11.32
N LEU A 3 -9.58 19.99 12.27
CA LEU A 3 -9.91 18.94 13.25
C LEU A 3 -10.08 17.56 12.59
N SER A 4 -10.54 17.56 11.35
CA SER A 4 -10.71 16.41 10.47
C SER A 4 -9.42 15.61 10.18
N ASN A 5 -8.25 16.24 9.98
CA ASN A 5 -7.03 15.47 9.68
C ASN A 5 -6.56 14.65 10.87
N GLN A 6 -6.64 15.22 12.08
CA GLN A 6 -6.29 14.50 13.31
C GLN A 6 -7.23 13.30 13.51
N ILE A 7 -8.54 13.48 13.34
CA ILE A 7 -9.53 12.39 13.43
C ILE A 7 -9.16 11.26 12.45
N CYS A 8 -8.78 11.59 11.21
CA CYS A 8 -8.40 10.59 10.21
C CYS A 8 -7.09 9.87 10.57
N ILE A 9 -6.12 10.57 11.16
CA ILE A 9 -4.87 9.96 11.66
C ILE A 9 -5.16 9.02 12.83
N ASP A 10 -6.02 9.43 13.76
CA ASP A 10 -6.41 8.61 14.90
C ASP A 10 -7.17 7.35 14.45
N TYR A 11 -8.08 7.50 13.49
CA TYR A 11 -8.79 6.36 12.88
C TYR A 11 -7.83 5.43 12.13
N ASN A 12 -6.84 5.98 11.43
CA ASN A 12 -5.82 5.16 10.79
C ASN A 12 -5.02 4.34 11.82
N ALA A 13 -4.57 4.96 12.92
CA ALA A 13 -3.82 4.27 13.96
C ALA A 13 -4.63 3.16 14.63
N GLN A 14 -5.91 3.42 14.95
CA GLN A 14 -6.82 2.43 15.51
C GLN A 14 -7.10 1.29 14.52
N ALA A 15 -7.31 1.60 13.24
CA ALA A 15 -7.50 0.58 12.21
C ALA A 15 -6.26 -0.32 12.06
N VAL A 16 -5.05 0.24 12.14
CA VAL A 16 -3.80 -0.54 12.12
C VAL A 16 -3.73 -1.51 13.31
N ALA A 17 -4.13 -1.08 14.51
CA ALA A 17 -4.22 -1.96 15.67
C ALA A 17 -5.24 -3.10 15.44
N LEU A 18 -6.43 -2.78 14.93
CA LEU A 18 -7.45 -3.78 14.57
C LEU A 18 -6.95 -4.80 13.54
N VAL A 19 -6.18 -4.36 12.52
CA VAL A 19 -5.58 -5.29 11.55
C VAL A 19 -4.56 -6.22 12.22
N ALA A 20 -3.76 -5.71 13.16
CA ALA A 20 -2.81 -6.54 13.92
C ALA A 20 -3.54 -7.60 14.78
N ASP A 21 -4.73 -7.27 15.29
CA ASP A 21 -5.59 -8.17 16.06
C ASP A 21 -6.49 -9.07 15.19
N CYS A 22 -6.28 -9.10 13.86
CA CYS A 22 -7.07 -9.84 12.87
C CYS A 22 -8.53 -9.38 12.71
N GLU A 23 -8.90 -8.21 13.22
CA GLU A 23 -10.25 -7.60 13.11
C GLU A 23 -10.40 -6.80 11.81
N TYR A 24 -10.19 -7.47 10.66
CA TYR A 24 -10.05 -6.81 9.35
C TYR A 24 -11.30 -6.07 8.87
N ALA A 25 -12.49 -6.60 9.16
CA ALA A 25 -13.75 -5.99 8.76
C ALA A 25 -14.01 -4.67 9.51
N GLU A 26 -13.71 -4.64 10.82
CA GLU A 26 -13.82 -3.45 11.63
C GLU A 26 -12.79 -2.39 11.21
N ALA A 27 -11.54 -2.80 10.97
CA ALA A 27 -10.50 -1.93 10.44
C ALA A 27 -10.92 -1.30 9.09
N ALA A 28 -11.47 -2.10 8.17
CA ALA A 28 -11.94 -1.61 6.88
C ALA A 28 -13.08 -0.59 7.00
N ASN A 29 -14.02 -0.81 7.93
CA ASN A 29 -15.11 0.14 8.20
C ASN A 29 -14.58 1.46 8.78
N MET A 30 -13.62 1.39 9.70
CA MET A 30 -12.98 2.56 10.29
C MET A 30 -12.21 3.39 9.25
N LEU A 31 -11.46 2.73 8.36
CA LEU A 31 -10.75 3.40 7.27
C LEU A 31 -11.70 4.03 6.25
N LYS A 32 -12.83 3.39 5.94
CA LYS A 32 -13.89 3.98 5.11
C LYS A 32 -14.49 5.24 5.78
N ALA A 33 -14.73 5.20 7.09
CA ALA A 33 -15.21 6.37 7.83
C ALA A 33 -14.19 7.51 7.82
N ALA A 34 -12.89 7.21 7.96
CA ALA A 34 -11.83 8.21 7.84
C ALA A 34 -11.81 8.86 6.45
N LEU A 35 -11.89 8.06 5.39
CA LEU A 35 -11.96 8.56 4.00
C LEU A 35 -13.20 9.42 3.75
N GLN A 36 -14.36 9.02 4.28
CA GLN A 36 -15.58 9.82 4.21
C GLN A 36 -15.43 11.16 4.93
N ASN A 37 -14.86 11.18 6.13
CA ASN A 37 -14.58 12.41 6.87
C ASN A 37 -13.62 13.34 6.13
N LEU A 38 -12.62 12.77 5.46
CA LEU A 38 -11.65 13.53 4.66
C LEU A 38 -12.32 14.17 3.43
N HIS A 39 -13.21 13.44 2.75
CA HIS A 39 -13.90 13.92 1.53
C HIS A 39 -15.14 14.78 1.81
N ALA A 40 -15.78 14.66 2.97
CA ALA A 40 -16.98 15.42 3.36
C ALA A 40 -16.75 16.94 3.40
N LYS A 41 -15.49 17.39 3.39
CA LYS A 41 -15.14 18.81 3.30
C LYS A 41 -15.52 19.48 1.98
N GLY A 42 -15.84 18.74 0.92
CA GLY A 42 -16.32 19.31 -0.37
C GLY A 42 -15.32 20.22 -1.11
N GLU A 43 -14.21 20.59 -0.49
CA GLU A 43 -13.11 21.28 -1.14
C GLU A 43 -12.35 20.25 -1.98
N ARG A 44 -12.27 20.48 -3.30
CA ARG A 44 -11.26 19.79 -4.12
C ARG A 44 -9.92 19.94 -3.41
N PRO A 45 -9.10 18.87 -3.29
CA PRO A 45 -7.85 18.91 -2.55
C PRO A 45 -7.03 20.11 -3.03
N ASN A 46 -6.98 21.15 -2.19
CA ASN A 46 -6.23 22.34 -2.50
C ASN A 46 -4.78 21.94 -2.27
N LEU A 47 -4.07 21.63 -3.36
CA LEU A 47 -2.67 21.17 -3.37
C LEU A 47 -1.69 22.27 -2.92
N LYS A 48 -2.01 23.02 -1.86
CA LYS A 48 -1.08 23.91 -1.17
C LYS A 48 -0.17 23.04 -0.30
N TYR A 49 0.89 22.56 -0.93
CA TYR A 49 1.94 21.82 -0.25
C TYR A 49 2.66 22.75 0.74
N ILE A 50 2.65 22.39 2.02
CA ILE A 50 3.48 23.03 3.04
C ILE A 50 4.81 22.28 3.05
N HIS A 51 5.91 22.99 2.81
CA HIS A 51 7.24 22.40 2.84
C HIS A 51 7.60 21.98 4.28
N SER A 52 7.71 20.68 4.55
CA SER A 52 8.48 20.18 5.70
C SER A 52 9.95 20.10 5.30
N THR A 53 10.78 20.95 5.91
CA THR A 53 12.24 21.02 5.70
C THR A 53 13.04 20.25 6.75
N THR A 54 12.39 19.42 7.57
CA THR A 54 13.07 18.65 8.63
C THR A 54 13.01 17.16 8.35
N GLY A 55 14.18 16.51 8.28
CA GLY A 55 14.38 15.14 7.80
C GLY A 55 13.87 14.00 8.70
N THR A 56 12.71 14.16 9.34
CA THR A 56 11.98 13.05 9.97
C THR A 56 10.80 12.66 9.07
N ARG A 57 10.52 11.37 8.89
CA ARG A 57 9.49 10.90 7.95
C ARG A 57 8.10 11.18 8.53
N ASP A 58 7.19 11.72 7.73
CA ASP A 58 5.78 11.93 8.13
C ASP A 58 5.01 10.61 8.21
N VAL A 59 5.45 9.62 7.42
CA VAL A 59 4.82 8.31 7.29
C VAL A 59 5.88 7.23 7.51
N HIS A 60 5.53 6.21 8.29
CA HIS A 60 6.36 5.03 8.47
C HIS A 60 5.51 3.76 8.37
N SER A 61 6.13 2.63 8.07
CA SER A 61 5.44 1.34 8.06
C SER A 61 5.52 0.64 9.41
N VAL A 62 4.48 -0.10 9.75
CA VAL A 62 4.42 -1.00 10.90
C VAL A 62 4.14 -2.39 10.40
N ARG A 63 4.99 -3.35 10.75
CA ARG A 63 4.81 -4.76 10.39
C ARG A 63 3.68 -5.36 11.23
N LEU A 64 2.69 -5.93 10.57
CA LEU A 64 1.49 -6.49 11.20
C LEU A 64 1.65 -7.97 11.57
N MET A 65 2.48 -8.68 10.81
CA MET A 65 2.76 -10.10 11.02
C MET A 65 4.15 -10.46 10.48
N SER A 66 4.71 -11.56 10.97
CA SER A 66 5.96 -12.13 10.50
C SER A 66 5.90 -12.59 9.04
N LYS A 67 7.07 -12.82 8.43
CA LYS A 67 7.17 -13.36 7.07
C LYS A 67 6.56 -14.76 6.99
N GLU A 68 6.76 -15.55 8.03
CA GLU A 68 6.24 -16.91 8.16
C GLU A 68 4.71 -16.91 8.26
N GLU A 69 4.13 -15.99 9.05
CA GLU A 69 2.68 -15.79 9.11
C GLU A 69 2.10 -15.38 7.77
N ALA A 70 2.71 -14.38 7.11
CA ALA A 70 2.28 -13.92 5.80
C ALA A 70 2.37 -15.03 4.75
N HIS A 71 3.41 -15.88 4.79
CA HIS A 71 3.54 -17.03 3.91
C HIS A 71 2.45 -18.08 4.15
N ARG A 72 2.08 -18.35 5.41
CA ARG A 72 1.00 -19.30 5.75
C ARG A 72 -0.37 -18.92 5.19
N LEU A 73 -0.63 -17.62 4.98
CA LEU A 73 -1.88 -17.15 4.35
C LEU A 73 -1.99 -17.55 2.87
N SER A 74 -0.87 -17.76 2.19
CA SER A 74 -0.83 -18.12 0.77
C SER A 74 0.46 -18.85 0.40
N PRO A 75 0.66 -20.10 0.87
CA PRO A 75 1.97 -20.77 0.82
C PRO A 75 2.47 -21.06 -0.60
N ASN A 76 1.55 -21.19 -1.56
CA ASN A 76 1.88 -21.52 -2.96
C ASN A 76 1.96 -20.27 -3.85
N ASN A 77 1.94 -19.06 -3.27
CA ASN A 77 1.97 -17.84 -4.05
C ASN A 77 3.41 -17.52 -4.52
N LEU A 78 3.57 -17.22 -5.82
CA LEU A 78 4.86 -16.80 -6.37
C LEU A 78 5.33 -15.44 -5.84
N PHE A 79 4.37 -14.64 -5.39
CA PHE A 79 4.62 -13.35 -4.78
C PHE A 79 4.50 -13.44 -3.26
N GLN A 80 5.44 -12.85 -2.55
CA GLN A 80 5.34 -12.63 -1.12
C GLN A 80 4.39 -11.46 -0.85
N LEU A 81 3.49 -11.65 0.12
CA LEU A 81 2.67 -10.59 0.67
C LEU A 81 3.57 -9.58 1.38
N TYR A 82 3.29 -8.28 1.26
CA TYR A 82 3.93 -7.25 2.09
C TYR A 82 2.99 -6.88 3.25
N PRO A 83 3.25 -7.41 4.46
CA PRO A 83 2.29 -7.36 5.56
C PRO A 83 2.53 -6.15 6.49
N CYS A 84 2.80 -4.99 5.92
CA CYS A 84 3.04 -3.78 6.70
C CYS A 84 1.97 -2.74 6.40
N ALA A 85 1.36 -2.17 7.43
CA ALA A 85 0.51 -0.99 7.30
C ALA A 85 1.35 0.29 7.37
N PHE A 86 0.82 1.41 6.89
CA PHE A 86 1.45 2.73 7.04
C PHE A 86 0.76 3.58 8.10
N VAL A 87 1.57 4.19 8.97
CA VAL A 87 1.13 5.05 10.07
C VAL A 87 1.71 6.44 9.86
N VAL A 88 0.87 7.44 10.13
CA VAL A 88 1.26 8.86 10.12
C VAL A 88 1.65 9.25 11.54
N ASP A 89 2.78 9.93 11.71
CA ASP A 89 3.21 10.42 13.02
C ASP A 89 2.22 11.49 13.53
N PRO A 90 1.57 11.29 14.70
CA PRO A 90 0.65 12.28 15.27
C PRO A 90 1.29 13.65 15.49
N GLY A 91 2.60 13.70 15.78
CA GLY A 91 3.36 14.93 15.98
C GLY A 91 3.54 15.75 14.69
N ARG A 92 3.29 15.16 13.52
CA ARG A 92 3.44 15.77 12.19
C ARG A 92 2.11 15.94 11.47
N SER A 93 0.98 15.83 12.19
CA SER A 93 -0.38 15.92 11.63
C SER A 93 -0.68 17.25 10.90
N HIS A 94 0.09 18.31 11.17
CA HIS A 94 -0.04 19.62 10.53
C HIS A 94 0.69 19.74 9.19
N GLU A 95 1.66 18.85 8.93
CA GLU A 95 2.51 18.89 7.74
C GLU A 95 2.02 17.93 6.65
N ILE A 96 1.28 16.89 7.03
CA ILE A 96 0.75 15.92 6.07
C ILE A 96 -0.36 16.51 5.19
N SER A 97 -0.20 16.37 3.88
CA SER A 97 -1.23 16.76 2.92
C SER A 97 -2.43 15.82 2.98
N GLU A 98 -3.64 16.32 2.73
CA GLU A 98 -4.85 15.49 2.64
C GLU A 98 -4.69 14.39 1.58
N THR A 99 -4.02 14.68 0.47
CA THR A 99 -3.71 13.71 -0.58
C THR A 99 -2.82 12.57 -0.08
N THR A 100 -1.76 12.86 0.67
CA THR A 100 -0.90 11.83 1.28
C THR A 100 -1.70 10.99 2.27
N LEU A 101 -2.52 11.63 3.11
CA LEU A 101 -3.37 10.94 4.07
C LEU A 101 -4.39 10.03 3.38
N SER A 102 -5.05 10.49 2.30
CA SER A 102 -5.92 9.65 1.47
C SER A 102 -5.20 8.43 0.91
N MET A 103 -3.95 8.58 0.44
CA MET A 103 -3.16 7.46 -0.09
C MET A 103 -2.85 6.42 0.99
N VAL A 104 -2.44 6.86 2.19
CA VAL A 104 -2.18 5.98 3.34
C VAL A 104 -3.44 5.22 3.74
N LEU A 105 -4.57 5.92 3.89
CA LEU A 105 -5.85 5.34 4.25
C LEU A 105 -6.33 4.31 3.22
N LEU A 106 -6.25 4.64 1.93
CA LEU A 106 -6.61 3.73 0.85
C LEU A 106 -5.70 2.51 0.80
N TYR A 107 -4.38 2.68 0.96
CA TYR A 107 -3.46 1.55 1.01
C TYR A 107 -3.81 0.59 2.16
N ASN A 108 -3.98 1.13 3.38
CA ASN A 108 -4.33 0.30 4.54
C ASN A 108 -5.70 -0.36 4.38
N LEU A 109 -6.65 0.29 3.70
CA LEU A 109 -7.96 -0.30 3.38
C LEU A 109 -7.81 -1.47 2.41
N GLY A 110 -6.97 -1.33 1.38
CA GLY A 110 -6.64 -2.41 0.45
C GLY A 110 -6.00 -3.59 1.17
N LEU A 111 -5.06 -3.33 2.07
CA LEU A 111 -4.39 -4.34 2.87
C LEU A 111 -5.37 -5.09 3.80
N ALA A 112 -6.19 -4.37 4.56
CA ALA A 112 -7.20 -4.98 5.44
C ALA A 112 -8.19 -5.85 4.63
N THR A 113 -8.63 -5.36 3.46
CA THR A 113 -9.52 -6.09 2.56
C THR A 113 -8.87 -7.37 2.03
N GLN A 114 -7.60 -7.30 1.61
CA GLN A 114 -6.84 -8.45 1.14
C GLN A 114 -6.63 -9.49 2.25
N LEU A 115 -6.26 -9.06 3.46
CA LEU A 115 -6.09 -9.95 4.60
C LEU A 115 -7.41 -10.62 5.01
N ALA A 116 -8.52 -9.90 4.96
CA ALA A 116 -9.86 -10.48 5.16
C ALA A 116 -10.14 -11.58 4.12
N ALA A 117 -9.84 -11.33 2.83
CA ALA A 117 -10.02 -12.34 1.80
C ALA A 117 -9.16 -13.59 2.03
N LEU A 118 -7.88 -13.42 2.39
CA LEU A 118 -6.93 -14.51 2.61
C LEU A 118 -7.28 -15.39 3.82
N THR A 119 -7.88 -14.80 4.85
CA THR A 119 -8.22 -15.52 6.09
C THR A 119 -9.59 -16.20 6.04
N THR A 120 -10.47 -15.82 5.11
CA THR A 120 -11.70 -16.55 4.87
C THR A 120 -11.43 -17.89 4.16
N HIS A 121 -12.05 -18.97 4.63
CA HIS A 121 -11.90 -20.31 4.04
C HIS A 121 -12.26 -20.42 2.55
N ARG A 122 -12.95 -19.41 2.00
CA ARG A 122 -13.39 -19.39 0.60
C ARG A 122 -12.48 -18.61 -0.33
N GLN A 123 -11.43 -17.95 0.19
CA GLN A 123 -10.52 -17.10 -0.59
C GLN A 123 -11.31 -16.27 -1.61
N ASP A 124 -12.24 -15.44 -1.10
CA ASP A 124 -13.30 -14.83 -1.90
C ASP A 124 -12.71 -13.93 -3.00
N ASP A 125 -12.84 -14.43 -4.22
CA ASP A 125 -12.32 -13.82 -5.43
C ASP A 125 -12.90 -12.41 -5.68
N SER A 126 -14.10 -12.14 -5.16
CA SER A 126 -14.73 -10.81 -5.24
C SER A 126 -14.08 -9.81 -4.28
N VAL A 127 -13.71 -10.23 -3.08
CA VAL A 127 -13.04 -9.40 -2.08
C VAL A 127 -11.61 -9.08 -2.52
N MET A 128 -10.93 -10.06 -3.13
CA MET A 128 -9.62 -9.84 -3.75
C MET A 128 -9.64 -8.81 -4.89
N ARG A 129 -10.66 -8.86 -5.75
CA ARG A 129 -10.85 -7.83 -6.79
C ARG A 129 -11.12 -6.47 -6.18
N HIS A 130 -11.92 -6.42 -5.12
CA HIS A 130 -12.16 -5.16 -4.41
C HIS A 130 -10.86 -4.56 -3.84
N ALA A 131 -9.97 -5.39 -3.28
CA ALA A 131 -8.65 -4.92 -2.84
C ALA A 131 -7.81 -4.35 -4.00
N ILE A 132 -7.82 -5.00 -5.18
CA ILE A 132 -7.18 -4.47 -6.39
C ILE A 132 -7.74 -3.10 -6.77
N ASP A 133 -9.07 -2.94 -6.77
CA ASP A 133 -9.72 -1.66 -7.10
C ASP A 133 -9.30 -0.55 -6.13
N VAL A 134 -9.21 -0.86 -4.84
CA VAL A 134 -8.74 0.08 -3.81
C VAL A 134 -7.27 0.48 -4.05
N TYR A 135 -6.38 -0.48 -4.36
CA TYR A 135 -5.00 -0.17 -4.74
C TYR A 135 -4.92 0.65 -6.05
N GLY A 136 -5.81 0.40 -7.02
CA GLY A 136 -5.93 1.19 -8.24
C GLY A 136 -6.26 2.67 -7.98
N ASN A 137 -7.07 2.95 -6.95
CA ASN A 137 -7.35 4.32 -6.52
C ASN A 137 -6.10 5.03 -5.96
N VAL A 138 -5.26 4.32 -5.21
CA VAL A 138 -3.96 4.85 -4.74
C VAL A 138 -3.07 5.22 -5.93
N THR A 139 -2.93 4.32 -6.90
CA THR A 139 -2.13 4.57 -8.12
C THR A 139 -2.62 5.80 -8.86
N SER A 140 -3.94 5.94 -9.00
CA SER A 140 -4.58 7.07 -9.70
C SER A 140 -4.30 8.39 -8.99
N LEU A 141 -4.42 8.44 -7.66
CA LEU A 141 -4.09 9.62 -6.86
C LEU A 141 -2.61 9.98 -6.97
N ILE A 142 -1.73 8.99 -6.98
CA ILE A 142 -0.29 9.22 -7.11
C ILE A 142 -0.01 9.80 -8.49
N HIS A 143 -0.52 9.19 -9.56
CA HIS A 143 -0.38 9.72 -10.91
C HIS A 143 -0.86 11.18 -11.03
N GLN A 144 -2.04 11.50 -10.48
CA GLN A 144 -2.55 12.88 -10.45
C GLN A 144 -1.60 13.82 -9.71
N THR A 145 -1.12 13.42 -8.53
CA THR A 145 -0.22 14.24 -7.70
C THR A 145 1.10 14.55 -8.43
N PHE A 146 1.71 13.54 -9.04
CA PHE A 146 2.95 13.70 -9.79
C PHE A 146 2.76 14.52 -11.07
N SER A 147 1.64 14.34 -11.77
CA SER A 147 1.33 15.08 -13.01
C SER A 147 1.06 16.56 -12.73
N SER A 148 0.42 16.87 -11.61
CA SER A 148 0.04 18.23 -11.25
C SER A 148 1.15 19.01 -10.55
N ASN A 149 2.17 18.36 -9.97
CA ASN A 149 3.23 19.07 -9.24
C ASN A 149 4.61 18.40 -9.33
N ARG A 150 5.45 18.90 -10.25
CA ARG A 150 6.81 18.40 -10.51
C ARG A 150 7.76 18.50 -9.31
N LYS A 151 7.49 19.36 -8.32
CA LYS A 151 8.31 19.46 -7.09
C LYS A 151 8.02 18.33 -6.11
N VAL A 152 6.77 17.88 -6.00
CA VAL A 152 6.38 16.71 -5.19
C VAL A 152 7.07 15.45 -5.73
N ALA A 153 7.20 15.34 -7.06
CA ALA A 153 7.95 14.27 -7.68
C ALA A 153 9.44 14.20 -7.27
N GLN A 154 10.04 15.33 -6.86
CA GLN A 154 11.43 15.39 -6.44
C GLN A 154 11.64 15.06 -4.95
N GLN A 155 10.59 15.14 -4.13
CA GLN A 155 10.60 14.87 -2.68
C GLN A 155 9.91 13.53 -2.31
N GLY A 156 9.30 12.84 -3.28
CA GLY A 156 8.37 11.72 -3.09
C GLY A 156 8.96 10.38 -2.64
N GLY A 157 9.99 10.35 -1.79
CA GLY A 157 10.57 9.11 -1.27
C GLY A 157 9.52 8.22 -0.59
N ASP A 158 8.65 8.81 0.21
CA ASP A 158 7.57 8.11 0.93
C ASP A 158 6.47 7.62 -0.03
N LEU A 159 6.21 8.34 -1.13
CA LEU A 159 5.25 7.93 -2.16
C LEU A 159 5.76 6.73 -2.97
N VAL A 160 7.05 6.67 -3.25
CA VAL A 160 7.65 5.50 -3.92
C VAL A 160 7.56 4.27 -3.03
N TRP A 161 7.71 4.43 -1.71
CA TRP A 161 7.55 3.31 -0.80
C TRP A 161 6.12 2.75 -0.80
N LEU A 162 5.11 3.62 -0.76
CA LEU A 162 3.71 3.22 -0.93
C LEU A 162 3.47 2.52 -2.27
N LEU A 163 4.07 3.01 -3.36
CA LEU A 163 3.99 2.35 -4.68
C LEU A 163 4.61 0.96 -4.68
N LEU A 164 5.77 0.77 -4.03
CA LEU A 164 6.42 -0.53 -3.91
C LEU A 164 5.55 -1.51 -3.12
N ALA A 165 5.05 -1.09 -1.95
CA ALA A 165 4.17 -1.88 -1.11
C ALA A 165 2.88 -2.29 -1.84
N MET A 166 2.27 -1.35 -2.56
CA MET A 166 1.07 -1.59 -3.36
C MET A 166 1.35 -2.53 -4.53
N ALA A 167 2.40 -2.29 -5.33
CA ALA A 167 2.74 -3.16 -6.45
C ALA A 167 3.05 -4.59 -6.00
N CYS A 168 3.69 -4.74 -4.83
CA CYS A 168 3.91 -6.02 -4.17
C CYS A 168 2.59 -6.73 -3.84
N ASN A 169 1.66 -6.04 -3.19
CA ASN A 169 0.38 -6.62 -2.78
C ASN A 169 -0.57 -6.87 -3.96
N THR A 170 -0.59 -6.00 -4.96
CA THR A 170 -1.34 -6.24 -6.21
C THR A 170 -0.77 -7.44 -6.96
N GLY A 171 0.56 -7.57 -7.04
CA GLY A 171 1.23 -8.74 -7.63
C GLY A 171 0.90 -10.04 -6.88
N HIS A 172 0.87 -9.97 -5.54
CA HIS A 172 0.41 -11.07 -4.68
C HIS A 172 -1.01 -11.52 -5.02
N ILE A 173 -1.97 -10.59 -5.15
CA ILE A 173 -3.35 -10.94 -5.49
C ILE A 173 -3.43 -11.56 -6.90
N HIS A 174 -2.79 -10.97 -7.91
CA HIS A 174 -2.84 -11.53 -9.27
C HIS A 174 -2.20 -12.92 -9.36
N SER A 175 -1.06 -13.12 -8.69
CA SER A 175 -0.39 -14.40 -8.65
C SER A 175 -1.21 -15.45 -7.89
N HIS A 176 -1.86 -15.08 -6.78
CA HIS A 176 -2.81 -15.94 -6.08
C HIS A 176 -3.94 -16.43 -7.00
N ARG A 177 -4.41 -15.55 -7.89
CA ARG A 177 -5.50 -15.82 -8.85
C ARG A 177 -5.01 -16.44 -10.17
N LEU A 178 -3.73 -16.81 -10.27
CA LEU A 178 -3.10 -17.34 -11.48
C LEU A 178 -3.20 -16.39 -12.70
N ASP A 179 -3.39 -15.09 -12.44
CA ASP A 179 -3.40 -14.03 -13.45
C ASP A 179 -1.97 -13.60 -13.77
N PHE A 180 -1.28 -14.46 -14.50
CA PHE A 180 0.14 -14.25 -14.81
C PHE A 180 0.39 -13.05 -15.72
N CYS A 181 -0.62 -12.59 -16.47
CA CYS A 181 -0.49 -11.38 -17.27
C CYS A 181 -0.28 -10.16 -16.37
N ASN A 182 -1.19 -9.95 -15.42
CA ASN A 182 -1.09 -8.82 -14.48
C ASN A 182 0.01 -9.03 -13.44
N THR A 183 0.34 -10.28 -13.09
CA THR A 183 1.53 -10.59 -12.27
C THR A 183 2.82 -10.09 -12.94
N ARG A 184 2.98 -10.32 -14.25
CA ARG A 184 4.13 -9.78 -15.02
C ARG A 184 4.14 -8.26 -15.10
N GLN A 185 2.97 -7.65 -15.24
CA GLN A 185 2.85 -6.20 -15.28
C GLN A 185 3.28 -5.56 -13.95
N THR A 186 2.80 -6.11 -12.83
CA THR A 186 3.18 -5.63 -11.48
C THR A 186 4.68 -5.84 -11.19
N LEU A 187 5.29 -6.90 -11.69
CA LEU A 187 6.75 -7.08 -11.63
C LEU A 187 7.53 -6.05 -12.43
N SER A 188 7.07 -5.76 -13.65
CA SER A 188 7.66 -4.72 -14.48
C SER A 188 7.64 -3.37 -13.74
N TRP A 189 6.53 -3.07 -13.06
CA TRP A 189 6.41 -1.90 -12.20
C TRP A 189 7.37 -1.93 -11.01
N LEU A 190 7.39 -3.02 -10.23
CA LEU A 190 8.31 -3.17 -9.09
C LEU A 190 9.77 -3.00 -9.51
N LYS A 191 10.19 -3.64 -10.61
CA LYS A 191 11.54 -3.48 -11.16
C LYS A 191 11.83 -2.03 -11.52
N GLY A 192 10.90 -1.34 -12.18
CA GLY A 192 11.03 0.07 -12.50
C GLY A 192 11.18 0.95 -11.26
N LEU A 193 10.38 0.70 -10.22
CA LEU A 193 10.39 1.45 -8.96
C LEU A 193 11.68 1.23 -8.15
N ILE A 194 12.16 -0.02 -8.08
CA ILE A 194 13.40 -0.39 -7.38
C ILE A 194 14.63 0.25 -8.05
N CYS A 195 14.62 0.38 -9.38
CA CYS A 195 15.70 1.00 -10.13
C CYS A 195 15.74 2.53 -10.01
N LEU A 196 14.76 3.16 -9.33
CA LEU A 196 14.82 4.59 -9.05
C LEU A 196 16.00 4.90 -8.13
N PRO A 197 16.65 6.08 -8.24
CA PRO A 197 17.84 6.41 -7.45
C PRO A 197 17.59 6.29 -5.93
N MET A 198 18.19 5.24 -5.34
CA MET A 198 18.03 4.85 -3.93
C MET A 198 18.41 5.95 -2.92
N ALA A 199 19.29 6.89 -3.31
CA ALA A 199 19.68 8.03 -2.48
C ALA A 199 18.49 8.95 -2.08
N ARG A 200 17.29 8.72 -2.64
CA ARG A 200 16.05 9.42 -2.29
C ARG A 200 14.99 8.53 -1.66
N LEU A 201 15.23 7.21 -1.58
CA LEU A 201 14.27 6.25 -1.08
C LEU A 201 14.54 5.99 0.39
N SER A 202 13.69 6.56 1.21
CA SER A 202 13.65 6.31 2.64
C SER A 202 12.85 5.02 2.89
N VAL A 203 13.32 3.88 2.36
CA VAL A 203 12.70 2.56 2.58
C VAL A 203 13.57 1.79 3.58
N PRO A 204 13.00 1.20 4.65
CA PRO A 204 13.75 0.32 5.54
C PRO A 204 14.38 -0.85 4.78
N SER A 205 15.60 -1.24 5.16
CA SER A 205 16.38 -2.27 4.44
C SER A 205 15.65 -3.62 4.37
N GLU A 206 14.92 -4.00 5.42
CA GLU A 206 14.15 -5.24 5.45
C GLU A 206 13.01 -5.25 4.43
N ASP A 207 12.28 -4.14 4.32
CA ASP A 207 11.17 -4.00 3.38
C ASP A 207 11.69 -3.95 1.94
N PHE A 208 12.81 -3.23 1.74
CA PHE A 208 13.49 -3.20 0.45
C PHE A 208 13.95 -4.59 0.01
N ARG A 209 14.48 -5.40 0.95
CA ARG A 209 14.86 -6.79 0.67
C ARG A 209 13.66 -7.62 0.20
N LEU A 210 12.49 -7.48 0.84
CA LEU A 210 11.28 -8.19 0.40
C LEU A 210 10.90 -7.82 -1.04
N PHE A 211 10.96 -6.54 -1.41
CA PHE A 211 10.68 -6.12 -2.78
C PHE A 211 11.67 -6.71 -3.79
N ILE A 212 12.96 -6.76 -3.44
CA ILE A 212 14.00 -7.40 -4.27
C ILE A 212 13.75 -8.90 -4.39
N GLU A 213 13.43 -9.60 -3.30
CA GLU A 213 13.15 -11.03 -3.30
C GLU A 213 11.99 -11.38 -4.25
N ASN A 214 10.93 -10.57 -4.29
CA ASN A 214 9.82 -10.77 -5.22
C ASN A 214 10.26 -10.60 -6.69
N VAL A 215 11.15 -9.66 -6.98
CA VAL A 215 11.71 -9.50 -8.34
C VAL A 215 12.62 -10.68 -8.69
N CYS A 216 13.48 -11.12 -7.77
CA CYS A 216 14.43 -12.22 -7.98
C CYS A 216 13.75 -13.58 -8.12
N THR A 217 12.74 -13.88 -7.29
CA THR A 217 11.97 -15.14 -7.36
C THR A 217 11.40 -15.37 -8.75
N PHE A 218 10.97 -14.31 -9.42
CA PHE A 218 10.46 -14.36 -10.78
C PHE A 218 11.57 -14.52 -11.85
N LEU A 219 12.76 -13.97 -11.63
CA LEU A 219 13.89 -14.11 -12.56
C LEU A 219 14.50 -15.51 -12.55
N GLU A 220 14.44 -16.19 -11.40
CA GLU A 220 14.94 -17.57 -11.22
C GLU A 220 13.87 -18.62 -11.55
N GLY A 221 12.58 -18.27 -11.43
CA GLY A 221 11.45 -19.18 -11.53
C GLY A 221 10.64 -19.04 -12.83
N MET A 222 10.89 -19.97 -13.75
CA MET A 222 9.97 -20.49 -14.78
C MET A 222 9.51 -19.54 -15.89
N ASN A 223 9.61 -20.03 -17.13
CA ASN A 223 8.77 -19.58 -18.24
C ASN A 223 7.29 -19.62 -17.80
N LEU A 224 6.72 -18.50 -17.33
CA LEU A 224 5.29 -18.34 -17.03
C LEU A 224 4.41 -18.35 -18.30
N SER A 225 4.84 -19.10 -19.31
CA SER A 225 4.09 -19.48 -20.51
C SER A 225 3.36 -20.81 -20.34
N LEU A 226 3.54 -21.53 -19.22
CA LEU A 226 2.75 -22.71 -18.91
C LEU A 226 1.67 -22.34 -17.90
N ALA A 227 0.42 -22.25 -18.39
CA ALA A 227 -0.73 -22.52 -17.55
C ALA A 227 -0.50 -23.88 -16.85
N PRO A 228 -0.89 -24.07 -15.58
CA PRO A 228 -0.89 -25.41 -15.00
C PRO A 228 -1.70 -26.30 -15.93
N ALA A 229 -1.09 -27.39 -16.41
CA ALA A 229 -1.80 -28.36 -17.22
C ALA A 229 -3.03 -28.82 -16.43
N ALA A 230 -4.21 -28.56 -16.98
CA ALA A 230 -5.49 -29.03 -16.48
C ALA A 230 -5.62 -30.55 -16.66
#